data_AF-A0A315Y2K6-F1
#
_entry.id   AF-A0A315Y2K6-F1
#
_cell.length_a   1.000
_cell.length_b   1.000
_cell.length_c   1.000
_cell.angle_alpha   90.00
_cell.angle_beta   90.00
_cell.angle_gamma   90.00
#
_symmetry.space_group_name_H-M   'P 1'
#
loop_
_entity.id
_entity.type
_entity.pdbx_description
1 polymer ?
#
loop_
_entity_poly.entity_id
_entity_poly.type
_entity_poly.pdbx_seq_one_letter_code
_entity_poly.pdbx_strand_id
1 'polypeptide(L)'
;MAGCRIVNEAVASAVEELNSISQAYQEAGDALISALTSAIADMEGEAKDAFQTLIDGDIKSFTAESLSEAIKGMADLLEQNRQQFEDVDAQIAASISG
;
A
#
# COMPACT_ATOMS: atom_id res chain seq x y z
N MET A 1 2.99 -32.78 -2.43
CA MET A 1 2.86 -31.40 -1.91
C MET A 1 3.46 -30.36 -2.87
N ALA A 2 3.37 -30.52 -4.20
CA ALA A 2 3.95 -29.55 -5.15
C ALA A 2 3.02 -28.35 -5.46
N GLY A 3 1.72 -28.51 -5.26
CA GLY A 3 0.72 -27.45 -5.53
C GLY A 3 0.78 -26.28 -4.56
N CYS A 4 1.11 -26.51 -3.28
CA CYS A 4 1.19 -25.44 -2.28
C CYS A 4 2.35 -24.48 -2.56
N ARG A 5 3.53 -25.01 -2.96
CA ARG A 5 4.72 -24.21 -3.23
C ARG A 5 4.57 -23.25 -4.42
N ILE A 6 4.01 -23.71 -5.54
CA ILE A 6 3.86 -22.88 -6.74
C ILE A 6 2.83 -21.76 -6.51
N VAL A 7 1.75 -22.03 -5.78
CA VAL A 7 0.74 -21.01 -5.44
C VAL A 7 1.31 -20.01 -4.43
N ASN A 8 2.14 -20.46 -3.49
CA ASN A 8 2.76 -19.62 -2.49
C ASN A 8 3.75 -18.61 -3.10
N GLU A 9 4.63 -19.06 -4.00
CA GLU A 9 5.55 -18.17 -4.73
C GLU A 9 4.78 -17.13 -5.55
N ALA A 10 3.68 -17.52 -6.22
CA ALA A 10 2.85 -16.60 -6.97
C ALA A 10 2.18 -15.53 -6.06
N VAL A 11 1.72 -15.92 -4.86
CA VAL A 11 1.17 -14.98 -3.88
C VAL A 11 2.25 -14.03 -3.35
N ALA A 12 3.45 -14.54 -3.06
CA ALA A 12 4.58 -13.71 -2.63
C ALA A 12 4.95 -12.65 -3.68
N SER A 13 5.06 -13.04 -4.95
CA SER A 13 5.30 -12.08 -6.05
C SER A 13 4.17 -11.05 -6.18
N ALA A 14 2.91 -11.47 -6.05
CA ALA A 14 1.78 -10.54 -6.09
C ALA A 14 1.81 -9.54 -4.92
N VAL A 15 2.20 -9.98 -3.72
CA VAL A 15 2.38 -9.10 -2.54
C VAL A 15 3.49 -8.07 -2.79
N GLU A 16 4.61 -8.48 -3.37
CA GLU A 16 5.70 -7.56 -3.75
C GLU A 16 5.23 -6.52 -4.77
N GLU A 17 4.51 -6.95 -5.82
CA GLU A 17 3.94 -6.04 -6.82
C GLU A 17 2.95 -5.05 -6.20
N LEU A 18 2.05 -5.51 -5.32
CA LEU A 18 1.09 -4.65 -4.64
C LEU A 18 1.79 -3.61 -3.75
N ASN A 19 2.85 -4.01 -3.03
CA ASN A 19 3.64 -3.07 -2.23
C ASN A 19 4.34 -2.03 -3.10
N SER A 20 4.89 -2.43 -4.26
CA SER A 20 5.49 -1.50 -5.21
C SER A 20 4.46 -0.51 -5.79
N ILE A 21 3.26 -0.99 -6.13
CA ILE A 21 2.16 -0.15 -6.62
C ILE A 21 1.72 0.84 -5.53
N SER A 22 1.55 0.37 -4.29
CA SER A 22 1.22 1.24 -3.14
C SER A 22 2.22 2.38 -3.01
N GLN A 23 3.52 2.08 -3.10
CA GLN A 23 4.58 3.07 -3.01
C GLN A 23 4.53 4.06 -4.18
N ALA A 24 4.34 3.58 -5.41
CA ALA A 24 4.23 4.44 -6.59
C ALA A 24 3.06 5.44 -6.49
N TYR A 25 1.92 5.01 -5.93
CA TYR A 25 0.80 5.92 -5.67
C TYR A 25 1.14 6.98 -4.64
N GLN A 26 1.80 6.59 -3.54
CA GLN A 26 2.23 7.53 -2.51
C GLN A 26 3.19 8.58 -3.09
N GLU A 27 4.21 8.15 -3.83
CA GLU A 27 5.20 9.05 -4.47
C GLU A 27 4.55 10.01 -5.47
N ALA A 28 3.60 9.52 -6.28
CA ALA A 28 2.84 10.37 -7.19
C ALA A 28 1.96 11.40 -6.45
N GLY A 29 1.33 10.99 -5.34
CA GLY A 29 0.58 11.87 -4.46
C GLY A 29 1.45 12.97 -3.85
N ASP A 30 2.62 12.61 -3.32
CA ASP A 30 3.58 13.56 -2.75
C ASP A 30 4.12 14.56 -3.79
N ALA A 31 4.34 14.10 -5.03
CA ALA A 31 4.74 14.96 -6.14
C ALA A 31 3.64 15.96 -6.51
N LEU A 32 2.37 15.53 -6.54
CA LEU A 32 1.23 16.40 -6.78
C LEU A 32 1.09 17.47 -5.69
N ILE A 33 1.13 17.08 -4.42
CA ILE A 33 1.06 17.99 -3.27
C ILE A 33 2.17 19.04 -3.39
N SER A 34 3.40 18.59 -3.63
CA SER A 34 4.57 19.48 -3.78
C SER A 34 4.38 20.50 -4.91
N ALA A 35 3.86 20.05 -6.06
CA ALA A 35 3.60 20.92 -7.20
C ALA A 35 2.50 21.95 -6.89
N LEU A 36 1.42 21.54 -6.22
CA LEU A 36 0.33 22.44 -5.83
C LEU A 36 0.78 23.48 -4.79
N THR A 37 1.49 23.06 -3.75
CA THR A 37 2.05 23.96 -2.73
C THR A 37 3.02 24.97 -3.36
N SER A 38 3.84 24.52 -4.32
CA SER A 38 4.75 25.41 -5.05
C SER A 38 4.00 26.42 -5.91
N ALA A 39 2.91 26.01 -6.57
CA ALA A 39 2.11 26.89 -7.43
C ALA A 39 1.42 28.02 -6.65
N ILE A 40 1.08 27.78 -5.37
CA ILE A 40 0.48 28.79 -4.50
C ILE A 40 1.50 29.52 -3.62
N ALA A 41 2.79 29.22 -3.74
CA ALA A 41 3.82 29.72 -2.82
C ALA A 41 3.89 31.26 -2.79
N ASP A 42 3.77 31.88 -3.97
CA ASP A 42 3.82 33.34 -4.14
C ASP A 42 2.47 34.03 -3.91
N MET A 43 1.40 33.27 -3.61
CA MET A 43 0.11 33.85 -3.23
C MET A 43 0.19 34.45 -1.82
N GLU A 44 -0.68 35.43 -1.54
CA GLU A 44 -0.79 36.06 -0.21
C GLU A 44 -2.26 36.20 0.19
N GLY A 45 -2.51 36.21 1.50
CA GLY A 45 -3.83 36.41 2.09
C GLY A 45 -4.69 35.14 2.18
N GLU A 46 -5.95 35.33 2.59
CA GLU A 46 -6.90 34.26 2.94
C GLU A 46 -7.12 33.23 1.83
N ALA A 47 -6.94 33.62 0.56
CA ALA A 47 -7.05 32.72 -0.58
C ALA A 47 -5.93 31.65 -0.57
N LYS A 48 -4.69 32.04 -0.23
CA LYS A 48 -3.60 31.08 -0.08
C LYS A 48 -3.88 30.11 1.06
N ASP A 49 -4.33 30.62 2.19
CA ASP A 49 -4.61 29.79 3.37
C ASP A 49 -5.72 28.77 3.08
N ALA A 50 -6.76 29.17 2.35
CA ALA A 50 -7.83 28.28 1.91
C ALA A 50 -7.31 27.20 0.94
N PHE A 51 -6.46 27.56 -0.03
CA PHE A 51 -5.85 26.58 -0.94
C PHE A 51 -4.90 25.63 -0.21
N GLN A 52 -4.06 26.15 0.69
CA GLN A 52 -3.16 25.36 1.52
C GLN A 52 -3.94 24.34 2.34
N THR A 53 -5.05 24.76 2.97
CA THR A 53 -5.94 23.88 3.75
C THR A 53 -6.55 22.77 2.89
N LEU A 54 -6.98 23.10 1.67
CA LEU A 54 -7.51 22.10 0.73
C LEU A 54 -6.45 21.08 0.31
N ILE A 55 -5.22 21.54 0.05
CA ILE A 55 -4.09 20.70 -0.34
C ILE A 55 -3.71 19.75 0.81
N ASP A 56 -3.53 20.29 2.01
CA ASP A 56 -3.08 19.54 3.18
C ASP A 56 -4.17 18.60 3.74
N GLY A 57 -5.45 18.88 3.45
CA GLY A 57 -6.59 18.06 3.81
C GLY A 57 -6.98 17.07 2.73
N ASP A 58 -8.04 17.40 1.98
CA ASP A 58 -8.71 16.47 1.06
C ASP A 58 -7.79 15.92 -0.02
N ILE A 59 -6.93 16.77 -0.61
CA ILE A 59 -6.05 16.34 -1.69
C ILE A 59 -5.03 15.34 -1.16
N LYS A 60 -4.30 15.70 -0.09
CA LYS A 60 -3.31 14.80 0.50
C LYS A 60 -3.92 13.47 0.96
N SER A 61 -5.04 13.52 1.68
CA SER A 61 -5.71 12.32 2.18
C SER A 61 -6.16 11.40 1.04
N PHE A 62 -6.66 11.97 -0.06
CA PHE A 62 -7.07 11.19 -1.21
C PHE A 62 -5.88 10.62 -2.00
N THR A 63 -4.87 11.44 -2.30
CA THR A 63 -3.84 11.07 -3.28
C THR A 63 -2.65 10.34 -2.70
N ALA A 64 -2.28 10.61 -1.45
CA ALA A 64 -1.06 10.04 -0.84
C ALA A 64 -1.37 8.98 0.22
N GLU A 65 -2.51 9.07 0.91
CA GLU A 65 -2.80 8.26 2.10
C GLU A 65 -3.80 7.13 1.78
N SER A 66 -5.07 7.46 1.53
CA SER A 66 -6.16 6.47 1.50
C SER A 66 -5.99 5.35 0.47
N LEU A 67 -5.55 5.68 -0.75
CA LEU A 67 -5.39 4.68 -1.81
C LEU A 67 -4.14 3.82 -1.61
N SER A 68 -3.03 4.41 -1.18
CA SER A 68 -1.79 3.67 -0.93
C SER A 68 -1.96 2.73 0.28
N GLU A 69 -2.54 3.23 1.37
CA GLU A 69 -2.83 2.43 2.57
C GLU A 69 -3.78 1.27 2.29
N ALA A 70 -4.81 1.47 1.46
CA ALA A 70 -5.71 0.40 1.07
C ALA A 70 -5.01 -0.70 0.28
N ILE A 71 -4.12 -0.34 -0.66
CA ILE A 71 -3.34 -1.30 -1.45
C ILE A 71 -2.36 -2.07 -0.56
N LYS A 72 -1.67 -1.37 0.34
CA LYS A 72 -0.80 -1.98 1.33
C LYS A 72 -1.55 -2.94 2.26
N GLY A 73 -2.72 -2.53 2.75
CA GLY A 73 -3.57 -3.38 3.59
C GLY A 73 -4.01 -4.65 2.88
N MET A 74 -4.31 -4.59 1.57
CA MET A 74 -4.57 -5.80 0.78
C MET A 74 -3.34 -6.70 0.67
N ALA A 75 -2.14 -6.12 0.44
CA ALA A 75 -0.89 -6.87 0.40
C ALA A 75 -0.62 -7.59 1.74
N ASP A 76 -0.81 -6.89 2.87
CA ASP A 76 -0.63 -7.44 4.22
C ASP A 76 -1.60 -8.60 4.50
N LEU A 77 -2.87 -8.48 4.07
CA LEU A 77 -3.86 -9.55 4.24
C LEU A 77 -3.50 -10.80 3.41
N LEU A 78 -3.02 -10.60 2.17
CA LEU A 78 -2.59 -11.70 1.31
C LEU A 78 -1.35 -12.41 1.88
N GLU A 79 -0.39 -11.66 2.39
CA GLU A 79 0.81 -12.21 3.02
C GLU A 79 0.49 -12.97 4.31
N GLN A 80 -0.38 -12.43 5.16
CA GLN A 80 -0.85 -13.14 6.35
C GLN A 80 -1.58 -14.43 6.00
N ASN A 81 -2.38 -14.43 4.93
CA ASN A 81 -3.04 -15.63 4.45
C ASN A 81 -2.03 -16.68 3.96
N ARG A 82 -1.01 -16.25 3.21
CA ARG A 82 0.09 -17.12 2.73
C ARG A 82 0.81 -17.79 3.90
N GLN A 83 1.18 -17.03 4.94
CA GLN A 83 1.86 -17.56 6.13
C GLN A 83 0.99 -18.57 6.89
N GLN A 84 -0.29 -18.29 7.09
CA GLN A 84 -1.21 -19.22 7.74
C GLN A 84 -1.31 -20.56 6.99
N PHE A 85 -1.30 -20.53 5.66
CA PHE A 85 -1.30 -21.76 4.86
C PHE A 85 0.00 -22.57 5.02
N GLU A 86 1.16 -21.93 5.08
CA GLU A 86 2.44 -22.61 5.35
C GLU A 86 2.47 -23.23 6.74
N ASP A 87 2.01 -22.51 7.75
CA ASP A 87 1.99 -22.98 9.13
C ASP A 87 1.07 -24.20 9.30
N VAL A 88 -0.10 -24.17 8.66
CA VAL A 88 -1.04 -25.31 8.67
C VAL A 88 -0.46 -26.51 7.94
N ASP A 89 0.17 -26.32 6.78
CA ASP A 89 0.82 -27.41 6.03
C ASP A 89 1.94 -28.05 6.87
N ALA A 90 2.77 -27.23 7.52
CA ALA A 90 3.83 -27.70 8.42
C ALA A 90 3.29 -28.48 9.63
N GLN A 91 2.19 -28.03 10.23
CA GLN A 91 1.53 -28.74 11.34
C GLN A 91 0.96 -30.09 10.92
N ILE A 92 0.33 -30.17 9.73
CA ILE A 92 -0.18 -31.41 9.17
C ILE A 92 0.98 -32.38 8.89
N ALA A 93 2.07 -31.89 8.28
CA ALA A 93 3.26 -32.69 8.01
C ALA A 93 3.86 -33.26 9.31
N ALA A 94 4.02 -32.42 10.34
CA ALA A 94 4.50 -32.84 11.65
C ALA A 94 3.60 -33.92 12.27
N SER A 95 2.27 -33.75 12.21
CA SER A 95 1.27 -34.67 12.75
C SER A 95 1.20 -36.03 12.03
N ILE A 96 1.62 -36.10 10.75
CA ILE A 96 1.70 -37.35 9.98
C ILE A 96 3.06 -38.05 10.21
N SER A 97 4.12 -37.26 10.45
CA SER A 97 5.49 -37.78 10.61
C SER A 97 5.86 -38.23 12.03
N GLY A 98 5.06 -37.87 13.02
CA GLY A 98 5.18 -38.31 14.42
C GLY A 98 4.31 -39.52 14.70
#